data_AF-A0A952JVK7-F1
#
_entry.id   AF-A0A952JVK7-F1
#
_cell.length_a   1.000
_cell.length_b   1.000
_cell.length_c   1.000
_cell.angle_alpha   90.00
_cell.angle_beta   90.00
_cell.angle_gamma   90.00
#
_symmetry.space_group_name_H-M   'P 1'
#
loop_
_entity.id
_entity.type
_entity.pdbx_description
1 polymer ?
#
loop_
_entity_poly.entity_id
_entity_poly.type
_entity_poly.pdbx_seq_one_letter_code
_entity_poly.pdbx_strand_id
1 'polypeptide(L)'
;MNKIKQILPMLILLVLVSCNSQKVYSDYDYSYSRSGGLDPVYENFLIKDGTAHYSFEGQGRKIRKDFKISVSELQELENLLTANNFRMIQEDYKKVYDNIGTAISVKKGPNASSKSDASFIMPKDQQRWNNVVKGFQDLLNSKLAGTK
;
A
#
# COMPACT_ATOMS: atom_id res chain seq x y z
N MET A 1 31.69 -35.54 20.89
CA MET A 1 30.58 -34.63 21.31
C MET A 1 31.12 -33.19 21.36
N ASN A 2 30.30 -32.18 21.04
CA ASN A 2 30.57 -30.73 21.24
C ASN A 2 31.20 -29.91 20.08
N LYS A 3 30.65 -29.97 18.86
CA LYS A 3 30.73 -28.80 17.94
C LYS A 3 29.36 -28.31 17.48
N ILE A 4 28.39 -29.20 17.31
CA ILE A 4 27.01 -28.86 16.90
C ILE A 4 26.28 -27.99 17.95
N LYS A 5 26.56 -28.17 19.25
CA LYS A 5 25.92 -27.39 20.32
C LYS A 5 26.35 -25.91 20.37
N GLN A 6 27.47 -25.54 19.75
CA GLN A 6 27.97 -24.16 19.73
C GLN A 6 27.43 -23.33 18.55
N ILE A 7 26.89 -23.98 17.51
CA ILE A 7 26.38 -23.30 16.30
C ILE A 7 24.86 -23.03 16.42
N LEU A 8 24.16 -23.82 17.23
CA LEU A 8 22.72 -23.71 17.44
C LEU A 8 22.23 -22.34 17.96
N PRO A 9 22.90 -21.65 18.92
CA PRO A 9 22.44 -20.32 19.35
C PRO A 9 22.66 -19.23 18.29
N MET A 10 23.60 -19.43 17.35
CA MET A 10 23.90 -18.46 16.30
C MET A 10 22.85 -18.48 15.18
N LEU A 11 22.28 -19.66 14.89
CA LEU A 11 21.22 -19.82 13.89
C LEU A 11 19.89 -19.17 14.34
N ILE A 12 19.58 -19.23 15.65
CA ILE A 12 18.36 -18.63 16.23
C ILE A 12 18.38 -17.09 16.13
N LEU A 13 19.57 -16.47 16.27
CA LEU A 13 19.72 -15.02 16.20
C LEU A 13 19.46 -14.46 14.79
N LEU A 14 19.78 -15.22 13.74
CA LEU A 14 19.57 -14.83 12.34
C LEU A 14 18.08 -14.85 11.93
N VAL A 15 17.25 -15.67 12.55
CA VAL A 15 15.80 -15.74 12.27
C VAL A 15 15.05 -14.54 12.87
N LEU A 16 15.55 -13.96 13.97
CA LEU A 16 14.87 -12.84 14.65
C LEU A 16 15.00 -11.50 13.91
N VAL A 17 16.07 -11.30 13.14
CA VAL A 17 16.31 -10.04 12.42
C VAL A 17 15.48 -9.96 11.12
N SER A 18 15.15 -11.08 10.48
CA SER A 18 14.39 -11.09 9.22
C SER A 18 12.89 -10.77 9.39
N CYS A 19 12.30 -11.07 10.55
CA CYS A 19 10.90 -10.76 10.86
C CYS A 19 10.58 -9.26 10.98
N ASN A 20 11.57 -8.40 11.18
CA ASN A 20 11.32 -6.96 11.41
C ASN A 20 11.17 -6.16 10.11
N SER A 21 11.77 -6.58 9.00
CA SER A 21 11.69 -5.84 7.73
C SER A 21 10.28 -5.88 7.10
N GLN A 22 9.53 -6.97 7.29
CA GLN A 22 8.14 -7.10 6.81
C GLN A 22 7.14 -6.33 7.69
N LYS A 23 7.46 -6.08 8.97
CA LYS A 23 6.61 -5.30 9.88
C LYS A 23 6.52 -3.82 9.51
N VAL A 24 7.61 -3.24 8.98
CA VAL A 24 7.64 -1.81 8.62
C VAL A 24 6.57 -1.50 7.56
N TYR A 25 6.29 -2.42 6.64
CA TYR A 25 5.34 -2.21 5.55
C TYR A 25 3.89 -2.62 5.85
N SER A 26 3.62 -3.25 7.00
CA SER A 26 2.29 -3.79 7.36
C SER A 26 1.61 -3.07 8.52
N ASP A 27 2.21 -1.99 9.03
CA ASP A 27 1.68 -1.24 10.18
C ASP A 27 1.13 0.15 9.85
N TYR A 28 0.74 0.36 8.60
CA TYR A 28 0.08 1.58 8.14
C TYR A 28 -1.43 1.51 8.35
N ASP A 29 -2.04 2.65 8.67
CA ASP A 29 -3.50 2.77 8.81
C ASP A 29 -4.16 2.74 7.42
N TYR A 30 -3.50 3.36 6.44
CA TYR A 30 -3.87 3.33 5.02
C TYR A 30 -2.64 3.06 4.16
N SER A 31 -2.78 2.20 3.16
CA SER A 31 -1.77 2.03 2.13
C SER A 31 -2.40 2.12 0.74
N TYR A 32 -1.68 2.80 -0.13
CA TYR A 32 -1.86 2.77 -1.57
C TYR A 32 -0.54 2.33 -2.18
N SER A 33 -0.57 1.32 -3.03
CA SER A 33 0.61 0.87 -3.76
C SER A 33 0.27 0.58 -5.21
N ARG A 34 1.24 0.83 -6.10
CA ARG A 34 1.20 0.41 -7.50
C ARG A 34 2.48 -0.32 -7.83
N SER A 35 2.36 -1.52 -8.35
CA SER A 35 3.51 -2.34 -8.68
C SER A 35 3.27 -3.28 -9.87
N GLY A 36 4.35 -3.57 -10.61
CA GLY A 36 4.35 -4.51 -11.72
C GLY A 36 4.78 -3.85 -13.03
N GLY A 37 4.41 -4.47 -14.15
CA GLY A 37 4.90 -4.08 -15.48
C GLY A 37 6.17 -4.83 -15.91
N LEU A 38 6.43 -4.82 -17.21
CA LEU A 38 7.65 -5.39 -17.81
C LEU A 38 8.93 -4.65 -17.40
N ASP A 39 8.82 -3.32 -17.25
CA ASP A 39 9.82 -2.49 -16.58
C ASP A 39 9.23 -2.10 -15.22
N PRO A 40 9.54 -2.84 -14.14
CA PRO A 40 8.80 -2.75 -12.89
C PRO A 40 8.82 -1.35 -12.30
N VAL A 41 7.64 -0.84 -11.99
CA VAL A 41 7.47 0.35 -11.16
C VAL A 41 7.01 -0.09 -9.78
N TYR A 42 7.44 0.61 -8.75
CA TYR A 42 7.01 0.47 -7.37
C TYR A 42 6.69 1.85 -6.82
N GLU A 43 5.41 2.15 -6.66
CA GLU A 43 4.93 3.38 -6.06
C GLU A 43 4.18 3.03 -4.77
N ASN A 44 4.49 3.71 -3.68
CA ASN A 44 3.84 3.49 -2.39
C ASN A 44 3.51 4.83 -1.75
N PHE A 45 2.30 4.94 -1.22
CA PHE A 45 1.83 6.04 -0.39
C PHE A 45 1.19 5.46 0.87
N LEU A 46 1.91 5.58 1.99
CA LEU A 46 1.66 4.82 3.21
C LEU A 46 1.39 5.79 4.36
N ILE A 47 0.20 5.76 4.94
CA ILE A 47 -0.25 6.72 5.96
C ILE A 47 -0.35 6.05 7.32
N LYS A 48 0.23 6.67 8.35
CA LYS A 48 0.16 6.26 9.74
C LYS A 48 0.24 7.46 10.66
N ASP A 49 -0.63 7.53 11.67
CA ASP A 49 -0.58 8.55 12.73
C ASP A 49 -0.42 9.99 12.18
N GLY A 50 -1.17 10.34 11.12
CA GLY A 50 -1.14 11.68 10.50
C GLY A 50 0.13 12.00 9.70
N THR A 51 0.99 11.03 9.45
CA THR A 51 2.16 11.16 8.58
C THR A 51 2.02 10.20 7.41
N ALA A 52 2.39 10.64 6.21
CA ALA A 52 2.44 9.80 5.03
C ALA A 52 3.86 9.67 4.50
N HIS A 53 4.24 8.44 4.15
CA HIS A 53 5.49 8.09 3.52
C HIS A 53 5.23 7.76 2.06
N TYR A 54 5.80 8.56 1.17
CA TYR A 54 5.77 8.33 -0.27
C TYR A 54 7.11 7.77 -0.75
N SER A 55 7.04 6.75 -1.59
CA SER A 55 8.20 6.26 -2.34
C SER A 55 7.83 5.89 -3.76
N PHE A 56 8.76 6.13 -4.68
CA PHE A 56 8.65 5.73 -6.07
C PHE A 56 9.99 5.16 -6.52
N GLU A 57 9.96 4.00 -7.15
CA GLU A 57 11.12 3.36 -7.78
C GLU A 57 10.69 2.79 -9.13
N GLY A 58 11.33 3.24 -10.20
CA GLY A 58 11.03 2.80 -11.56
C GLY A 58 11.63 3.73 -12.60
N GLN A 59 11.91 3.22 -13.80
CA GLN A 59 12.45 4.03 -14.91
C GLN A 59 13.75 4.78 -14.52
N GLY A 60 14.63 4.13 -13.75
CA GLY A 60 15.88 4.72 -13.27
C GLY A 60 15.73 5.84 -12.21
N ARG A 61 14.50 6.09 -11.73
CA ARG A 61 14.22 7.11 -10.71
C ARG A 61 13.94 6.47 -9.36
N LYS A 62 14.42 7.11 -8.30
CA LYS A 62 14.14 6.72 -6.91
C LYS A 62 13.80 7.97 -6.10
N ILE A 63 12.56 8.06 -5.64
CA ILE A 63 12.02 9.19 -4.88
C ILE A 63 11.57 8.68 -3.52
N ARG A 64 11.86 9.44 -2.46
CA ARG A 64 11.29 9.24 -1.13
C ARG A 64 10.95 10.59 -0.53
N LYS A 65 9.73 10.74 -0.02
CA LYS A 65 9.23 11.97 0.59
C LYS A 65 8.30 11.63 1.74
N ASP A 66 8.34 12.44 2.79
CA ASP A 66 7.41 12.35 3.90
C ASP A 66 6.50 13.59 3.93
N PHE A 67 5.24 13.40 4.27
CA PHE A 67 4.23 14.45 4.32
C PHE A 67 3.46 14.41 5.63
N LYS A 68 2.98 15.58 6.06
CA LYS A 68 1.93 15.66 7.08
C LYS A 68 0.57 15.57 6.42
N ILE A 69 -0.29 14.73 6.98
CA ILE A 69 -1.69 14.57 6.60
C ILE A 69 -2.54 15.18 7.69
N SER A 70 -3.43 16.11 7.32
CA SER A 70 -4.35 16.72 8.25
C SER A 70 -5.48 15.76 8.61
N VAL A 71 -6.16 16.05 9.72
CA VAL A 71 -7.37 15.31 10.12
C VAL A 71 -8.46 15.44 9.05
N SER A 72 -8.60 16.60 8.41
CA SER A 72 -9.60 16.81 7.35
C SER A 72 -9.33 15.95 6.12
N GLU A 73 -8.07 15.81 5.71
CA GLU A 73 -7.67 14.95 4.58
C GLU A 73 -7.94 13.47 4.87
N LEU A 74 -7.69 13.01 6.09
CA LEU A 74 -8.05 11.64 6.51
C LEU A 74 -9.58 11.45 6.50
N GLN A 75 -10.32 12.44 6.97
CA GLN A 75 -11.79 12.38 6.98
C GLN A 75 -12.38 12.34 5.57
N GLU A 76 -11.82 13.11 4.64
CA GLU A 76 -12.21 13.08 3.22
C GLU A 76 -11.94 11.70 2.60
N LEU A 77 -10.80 11.07 2.94
CA LEU A 77 -10.47 9.73 2.49
C LEU A 77 -11.47 8.69 3.05
N GLU A 78 -11.84 8.77 4.33
CA GLU A 78 -12.86 7.90 4.93
C GLU A 78 -14.25 8.10 4.32
N ASN A 79 -14.64 9.35 4.04
CA ASN A 79 -15.89 9.66 3.37
C ASN A 79 -15.93 9.07 1.96
N LEU A 80 -14.82 9.15 1.22
CA LEU A 80 -14.66 8.54 -0.10
C LEU A 80 -14.80 7.00 -0.03
N LEU A 81 -14.11 6.35 0.91
CA LEU A 81 -14.18 4.90 1.09
C LEU A 81 -15.61 4.44 1.40
N THR A 82 -16.29 5.18 2.28
CA THR A 82 -17.68 4.93 2.67
C THR A 82 -18.65 5.10 1.49
N ALA A 83 -18.55 6.22 0.78
CA ALA A 83 -19.42 6.53 -0.37
C ALA A 83 -19.31 5.51 -1.50
N ASN A 84 -18.15 4.85 -1.64
CA ASN A 84 -17.90 3.82 -2.66
C ASN A 84 -18.11 2.39 -2.13
N ASN A 85 -18.58 2.21 -0.90
CA ASN A 85 -18.77 0.91 -0.25
C ASN A 85 -17.53 0.02 -0.41
N PHE A 86 -16.35 0.57 -0.09
CA PHE A 86 -15.02 0.00 -0.40
C PHE A 86 -14.90 -1.48 -0.04
N ARG A 87 -15.37 -1.86 1.15
CA ARG A 87 -15.35 -3.24 1.66
C ARG A 87 -16.04 -4.24 0.73
N MET A 88 -17.04 -3.77 -0.01
CA MET A 88 -17.90 -4.56 -0.88
C MET A 88 -17.45 -4.57 -2.34
N ILE A 89 -16.33 -3.92 -2.68
CA ILE A 89 -15.72 -4.06 -4.01
C ILE A 89 -15.21 -5.49 -4.17
N GLN A 90 -15.55 -6.10 -5.29
CA GLN A 90 -15.18 -7.48 -5.62
C GLN A 90 -14.11 -7.51 -6.70
N GLU A 91 -13.11 -8.33 -6.46
CA GLU A 91 -12.08 -8.70 -7.43
C GLU A 91 -12.56 -9.91 -8.24
N ASP A 92 -12.14 -10.00 -9.49
CA ASP A 92 -12.50 -11.11 -10.40
C ASP A 92 -11.52 -12.30 -10.29
N TYR A 93 -10.39 -12.10 -9.60
CA TYR A 93 -9.33 -13.07 -9.35
C TYR A 93 -8.75 -13.74 -10.60
N LYS A 94 -8.96 -13.18 -11.80
CA LYS A 94 -8.31 -13.68 -13.00
C LYS A 94 -6.81 -13.41 -12.91
N LYS A 95 -6.03 -14.42 -13.30
CA LYS A 95 -4.58 -14.27 -13.41
C LYS A 95 -4.28 -13.33 -14.56
N VAL A 96 -3.58 -12.25 -14.25
CA VAL A 96 -3.03 -11.31 -15.23
C VAL A 96 -1.53 -11.23 -14.97
N TYR A 97 -0.74 -11.34 -16.03
CA TYR A 97 0.71 -11.28 -15.96
C TYR A 97 1.20 -9.94 -16.49
N ASP A 98 2.31 -9.46 -15.95
CA ASP A 98 3.00 -8.24 -16.35
C ASP A 98 2.15 -6.96 -16.35
N ASN A 99 1.01 -6.98 -15.65
CA ASN A 99 0.18 -5.79 -15.43
C ASN A 99 0.72 -4.96 -14.26
N ILE A 100 0.55 -3.64 -14.34
CA ILE A 100 0.74 -2.76 -13.19
C ILE A 100 -0.56 -2.82 -12.38
N GLY A 101 -0.53 -3.48 -11.23
CA GLY A 101 -1.63 -3.54 -10.28
C GLY A 101 -1.54 -2.43 -9.25
N THR A 102 -2.69 -1.94 -8.82
CA THR A 102 -2.92 -1.02 -7.70
C THR A 102 -3.53 -1.82 -6.56
N ALA A 103 -2.98 -1.67 -5.35
CA ALA A 103 -3.54 -2.23 -4.14
C ALA A 103 -3.80 -1.13 -3.11
N ILE A 104 -4.94 -1.22 -2.44
CA ILE A 104 -5.33 -0.31 -1.36
C ILE A 104 -5.68 -1.15 -0.13
N SER A 105 -5.08 -0.82 1.01
CA SER A 105 -5.39 -1.44 2.29
C SER A 105 -5.76 -0.38 3.31
N VAL A 106 -6.83 -0.66 4.06
CA VAL A 106 -7.30 0.13 5.19
C VAL A 106 -7.28 -0.78 6.40
N LYS A 107 -6.47 -0.47 7.40
CA LYS A 107 -6.21 -1.38 8.54
C LYS A 107 -7.20 -1.17 9.69
N LYS A 108 -7.67 0.05 9.89
CA LYS A 108 -8.54 0.43 11.01
C LYS A 108 -9.77 1.19 10.52
N GLY A 109 -10.79 1.28 11.37
CA GLY A 109 -12.01 2.03 11.09
C GLY A 109 -13.09 1.25 10.35
N PRO A 110 -14.24 1.90 10.05
CA PRO A 110 -15.41 1.25 9.46
C PRO A 110 -15.14 0.62 8.09
N ASN A 111 -14.17 1.17 7.35
CA ASN A 111 -13.79 0.75 6.01
C ASN A 111 -12.62 -0.25 5.95
N ALA A 112 -12.22 -0.83 7.09
CA ALA A 112 -11.11 -1.78 7.15
C ALA A 112 -11.28 -2.95 6.15
N SER A 113 -10.41 -3.02 5.15
CA SER A 113 -10.38 -4.02 4.08
C SER A 113 -9.14 -3.83 3.21
N SER A 114 -8.86 -4.80 2.35
CA SER A 114 -7.85 -4.70 1.30
C SER A 114 -8.48 -5.05 -0.04
N LYS A 115 -8.16 -4.27 -1.07
CA LYS A 115 -8.65 -4.45 -2.45
C LYS A 115 -7.52 -4.19 -3.44
N SER A 116 -7.53 -4.92 -4.55
CA SER A 116 -6.50 -4.84 -5.59
C SER A 116 -7.05 -5.06 -6.99
N ASP A 117 -6.54 -4.30 -7.97
CA ASP A 117 -6.69 -4.57 -9.40
C ASP A 117 -5.39 -5.15 -10.00
N ALA A 118 -4.62 -5.90 -9.20
CA ALA A 118 -3.60 -6.81 -9.73
C ALA A 118 -4.22 -7.98 -10.51
N SER A 119 -5.46 -8.36 -10.18
CA SER A 119 -6.39 -9.06 -11.09
C SER A 119 -7.30 -8.04 -11.78
N PHE A 120 -8.49 -8.38 -12.25
CA PHE A 120 -9.47 -7.33 -12.59
C PHE A 120 -10.43 -7.08 -11.42
N ILE A 121 -11.05 -5.91 -11.43
CA ILE A 121 -12.21 -5.63 -10.60
C ILE A 121 -13.46 -6.14 -11.33
N MET A 122 -14.43 -6.67 -10.59
CA MET A 122 -15.71 -7.07 -11.17
C MET A 122 -16.35 -5.86 -11.88
N PRO A 123 -16.91 -6.00 -13.10
CA PRO A 123 -17.40 -4.85 -13.89
C PRO A 123 -18.39 -3.94 -13.15
N LYS A 124 -19.26 -4.52 -12.32
CA LYS A 124 -20.23 -3.81 -11.47
C LYS A 124 -19.59 -2.88 -10.42
N ASP A 125 -18.32 -3.11 -10.09
CA ASP A 125 -17.58 -2.42 -9.02
C ASP A 125 -16.47 -1.52 -9.58
N GLN A 126 -16.22 -1.57 -10.89
CA GLN A 126 -15.13 -0.85 -11.54
C GLN A 126 -15.20 0.66 -11.29
N GLN A 127 -16.38 1.27 -11.39
CA GLN A 127 -16.55 2.70 -11.12
C GLN A 127 -16.20 3.05 -9.68
N ARG A 128 -16.65 2.24 -8.71
CA ARG A 128 -16.39 2.43 -7.29
C ARG A 128 -14.90 2.30 -6.97
N TRP A 129 -14.24 1.30 -7.58
CA TRP A 129 -12.79 1.13 -7.50
C TRP A 129 -12.04 2.33 -8.07
N ASN A 130 -12.36 2.76 -9.29
CA ASN A 130 -11.71 3.89 -9.94
C ASN A 130 -11.83 5.17 -9.12
N ASN A 131 -12.98 5.42 -8.50
CA ASN A 131 -13.17 6.56 -7.60
C ASN A 131 -12.26 6.50 -6.38
N VAL A 132 -12.13 5.33 -5.74
CA VAL A 132 -11.25 5.14 -4.59
C VAL A 132 -9.80 5.36 -5.00
N VAL A 133 -9.33 4.70 -6.07
CA VAL A 133 -7.96 4.88 -6.61
C VAL A 133 -7.67 6.35 -6.90
N LYS A 134 -8.61 7.03 -7.56
CA LYS A 134 -8.46 8.45 -7.89
C LYS A 134 -8.31 9.31 -6.63
N GLY A 135 -9.10 9.08 -5.58
CA GLY A 135 -8.99 9.89 -4.37
C GLY A 135 -7.66 9.73 -3.63
N PHE A 136 -7.08 8.52 -3.60
CA PHE A 136 -5.72 8.32 -3.09
C PHE A 136 -4.69 9.06 -3.95
N GLN A 137 -4.83 9.02 -5.28
CA GLN A 137 -3.96 9.75 -6.20
C GLN A 137 -4.09 11.26 -6.06
N ASP A 138 -5.31 11.78 -5.92
CA ASP A 138 -5.57 13.21 -5.73
C ASP A 138 -4.90 13.71 -4.43
N LEU A 139 -5.02 12.96 -3.33
CA LEU A 139 -4.35 13.29 -2.07
C LEU A 139 -2.82 13.24 -2.20
N LEU A 140 -2.27 12.21 -2.85
CA LEU A 140 -0.82 12.15 -3.10
C LEU A 140 -0.34 13.35 -3.95
N ASN A 141 -1.05 13.63 -5.03
CA ASN A 141 -0.70 14.70 -5.97
C ASN A 141 -0.78 16.09 -5.30
N SER A 142 -1.75 16.33 -4.42
CA SER A 142 -1.83 17.59 -3.68
C SER A 142 -0.59 17.80 -2.80
N LYS A 143 -0.07 16.74 -2.17
CA LYS A 143 1.16 16.78 -1.37
C LYS A 143 2.42 17.01 -2.21
N LEU A 144 2.50 16.38 -3.39
CA LEU A 144 3.60 16.57 -4.31
C LEU A 144 3.61 17.96 -4.97
N ALA A 145 2.44 18.54 -5.24
CA ALA A 145 2.31 19.88 -5.82
C ALA A 145 2.68 20.98 -4.82
N GLY A 146 2.30 20.81 -3.55
CA GLY A 146 2.66 21.74 -2.46
C GLY A 146 4.13 21.72 -2.04
N THR A 147 4.97 20.87 -2.65
CA THR A 147 6.42 20.82 -2.40
C THR A 147 7.27 21.58 -3.44
N LYS A 148 6.65 22.40 -4.30
CA LYS A 148 7.35 23.26 -5.28
C LYS A 148 7.72 24.62 -4.69
#